data_AF-A0A923WLN2-F1
#
_entry.id   AF-A0A923WLN2-F1
#
_cell.length_a   1.000
_cell.length_b   1.000
_cell.length_c   1.000
_cell.angle_alpha   90.00
_cell.angle_beta   90.00
_cell.angle_gamma   90.00
#
_symmetry.space_group_name_H-M   'P 1'
#
loop_
_entity.id
_entity.type
_entity.pdbx_description
1 polymer ?
#
loop_
_entity_poly.entity_id
_entity_poly.type
_entity_poly.pdbx_seq_one_letter_code
_entity_poly.pdbx_strand_id
1 'polypeptide(L)'
;MYSILSWGSTPDMPLEDQISVRLANKLNLATIFIIAIPCILSIIILKNDGQPTLIRFELLILAATLNLYLNKHRYFLTVKILTLLAPVILVIAFPLISNYMYISPGMLLWMPYSIMVIGSFGFALFSYGKQRNLMLAVVLFFAFLSSICDVAFVALSERTLDLAFLELHYFNYKVAHNVICILVYYNLFFLKRINYRTQKQLDEKNEELKNTNELLEVKVAQRTEKLVSKNIKMQELAYTNSHKVRGGIARIEGLAKILKMNGQDTENDFCIEKIIENVDDLNIITKELSKKLYEEENY
;
A
#
# COMPACT_ATOMS: atom_id res chain seq x y z
N MET A 1 13.29 -12.92 -10.17
CA MET A 1 12.36 -13.65 -11.06
C MET A 1 10.96 -13.09 -10.84
N TYR A 2 10.39 -12.37 -11.81
CA TYR A 2 9.04 -11.81 -11.65
C TYR A 2 8.00 -12.92 -11.73
N SER A 3 7.15 -13.04 -10.71
CA SER A 3 6.02 -13.97 -10.72
C SER A 3 5.04 -13.59 -11.84
N ILE A 4 4.35 -14.58 -12.42
CA ILE A 4 3.26 -14.35 -13.39
C ILE A 4 2.20 -13.39 -12.79
N LEU A 5 2.02 -13.43 -11.46
CA LEU A 5 1.10 -12.55 -10.75
C LEU A 5 1.45 -11.07 -10.89
N SER A 6 2.73 -10.74 -11.03
CA SER A 6 3.23 -9.37 -11.16
C SER A 6 3.45 -8.94 -12.60
N TRP A 7 3.10 -9.75 -13.60
CA TRP A 7 3.24 -9.34 -15.01
C TRP A 7 2.43 -8.09 -15.30
N GLY A 8 3.08 -7.10 -15.93
CA GLY A 8 2.53 -5.78 -16.19
C GLY A 8 2.60 -4.81 -15.01
N SER A 9 2.92 -5.28 -13.79
CA SER A 9 3.06 -4.41 -12.60
C SER A 9 4.48 -3.85 -12.52
N THR A 10 4.67 -2.56 -12.78
CA THR A 10 5.95 -1.86 -12.57
C THR A 10 5.91 -0.92 -11.35
N PRO A 11 7.05 -0.69 -10.66
CA PRO A 11 7.09 0.08 -9.41
C PRO A 11 6.67 1.56 -9.54
N ASP A 12 6.80 2.11 -10.74
CA ASP A 12 6.41 3.48 -11.12
C ASP A 12 4.89 3.67 -11.23
N MET A 13 4.12 2.59 -11.30
CA MET A 13 2.66 2.69 -11.37
C MET A 13 2.05 3.03 -10.01
N PRO A 14 0.94 3.78 -9.96
CA PRO A 14 0.17 3.97 -8.74
C PRO A 14 -0.22 2.64 -8.09
N LEU A 15 -0.16 2.56 -6.75
CA LEU A 15 -0.42 1.33 -6.00
C LEU A 15 -1.78 0.71 -6.34
N GLU A 16 -2.83 1.53 -6.51
CA GLU A 16 -4.17 1.06 -6.89
C GLU A 16 -4.17 0.36 -8.25
N ASP A 17 -3.42 0.89 -9.23
CA ASP A 17 -3.31 0.32 -10.56
C ASP A 17 -2.52 -1.00 -10.49
N GLN A 18 -1.42 -1.06 -9.72
CA GLN A 18 -0.67 -2.30 -9.47
C GLN A 18 -1.54 -3.41 -8.87
N ILE A 19 -2.36 -3.07 -7.86
CA ILE A 19 -3.28 -4.02 -7.21
C ILE A 19 -4.29 -4.53 -8.24
N SER A 20 -4.86 -3.64 -9.06
CA SER A 20 -5.85 -4.03 -10.07
C SER A 20 -5.29 -4.98 -11.14
N VAL A 21 -4.05 -4.76 -11.59
CA VAL A 21 -3.37 -5.63 -12.55
C VAL A 21 -3.07 -6.99 -11.94
N ARG A 22 -2.54 -7.03 -10.71
CA ARG A 22 -2.28 -8.27 -9.98
C ARG A 22 -3.56 -9.07 -9.74
N LEU A 23 -4.66 -8.38 -9.44
CA LEU A 23 -5.96 -9.02 -9.25
C LEU A 23 -6.50 -9.61 -10.57
N ALA A 24 -6.39 -8.88 -11.69
CA ALA A 24 -6.75 -9.40 -13.00
C ALA A 24 -5.93 -10.66 -13.35
N ASN A 25 -4.63 -10.67 -13.07
CA ASN A 25 -3.78 -11.84 -13.27
C ASN A 25 -4.22 -13.03 -12.39
N LYS A 26 -4.52 -12.78 -11.10
CA LYS A 26 -5.05 -13.81 -10.18
C LYS A 26 -6.36 -14.39 -10.66
N LEU A 27 -7.29 -13.54 -11.11
CA LEU A 27 -8.58 -13.98 -11.65
C LEU A 27 -8.39 -14.84 -12.89
N ASN A 28 -7.60 -14.40 -13.88
CA ASN A 28 -7.34 -15.18 -15.10
C ASN A 28 -6.66 -16.53 -14.79
N LEU A 29 -5.69 -16.57 -13.86
CA LEU A 29 -5.09 -17.84 -13.43
C LEU A 29 -6.10 -18.74 -12.73
N ALA A 30 -6.91 -18.21 -11.80
CA ALA A 30 -7.95 -18.97 -11.14
C ALA A 30 -8.97 -19.52 -12.15
N THR A 31 -9.35 -18.73 -13.15
CA THR A 31 -10.21 -19.15 -14.25
C THR A 31 -9.62 -20.34 -15.01
N ILE A 32 -8.32 -20.30 -15.35
CA ILE A 32 -7.64 -21.43 -16.00
C ILE A 32 -7.73 -22.70 -15.14
N PHE A 33 -7.42 -22.62 -13.85
CA PHE A 33 -7.44 -23.79 -12.96
C PHE A 33 -8.85 -24.35 -12.74
N ILE A 34 -9.84 -23.47 -12.47
CA ILE A 34 -11.22 -23.88 -12.23
C ILE A 34 -11.82 -24.55 -13.46
N ILE A 35 -11.48 -24.08 -14.67
CA ILE A 35 -12.00 -24.62 -15.93
C ILE A 35 -11.24 -25.86 -16.39
N ALA A 36 -9.97 -26.00 -16.06
CA ALA A 36 -9.21 -27.20 -16.37
C ALA A 36 -9.83 -28.46 -15.73
N ILE A 37 -10.38 -28.34 -14.52
CA ILE A 37 -11.01 -29.47 -13.80
C ILE A 37 -12.16 -30.11 -14.61
N PRO A 38 -13.23 -29.39 -15.01
CA PRO A 38 -14.31 -29.98 -15.81
C PRO A 38 -13.84 -30.45 -17.19
N CYS A 39 -12.83 -29.82 -17.80
CA CYS A 39 -12.22 -30.31 -19.04
C CYS A 39 -11.56 -31.68 -18.83
N ILE A 40 -10.78 -31.84 -17.78
CA ILE A 40 -10.11 -33.11 -17.46
C ILE A 40 -11.14 -34.19 -17.09
N LEU A 41 -12.12 -33.85 -16.24
CA LEU A 41 -13.16 -34.79 -15.83
C LEU A 41 -14.00 -35.29 -17.01
N SER A 42 -14.38 -34.40 -17.92
CA SER A 42 -15.13 -34.80 -19.12
C SER A 42 -14.31 -35.69 -20.06
N ILE A 43 -13.02 -35.42 -20.25
CA ILE A 43 -12.12 -36.29 -21.03
C ILE A 43 -12.02 -37.69 -20.40
N ILE A 44 -11.87 -37.78 -19.08
CA ILE A 44 -11.69 -39.06 -18.37
C ILE A 44 -12.99 -39.86 -18.31
N ILE A 45 -14.10 -39.22 -17.94
CA ILE A 45 -15.36 -39.90 -17.63
C ILE A 45 -16.14 -40.25 -18.89
N LEU A 46 -16.24 -39.33 -19.85
CA LEU A 46 -17.18 -39.47 -20.96
C LEU A 46 -16.62 -40.26 -22.15
N LYS A 47 -15.33 -40.64 -22.17
CA LYS A 47 -14.65 -41.37 -23.27
C LYS A 47 -15.05 -40.89 -24.69
N ASN A 48 -15.21 -39.57 -24.78
CA ASN A 48 -15.28 -38.64 -25.91
C ASN A 48 -15.86 -39.14 -27.25
N ASP A 49 -17.15 -38.87 -27.47
CA ASP A 49 -17.67 -38.38 -28.76
C ASP A 49 -17.84 -36.87 -28.63
N GLY A 50 -16.99 -36.10 -29.34
CA GLY A 50 -16.72 -34.67 -29.13
C GLY A 50 -17.94 -33.78 -28.83
N GLN A 51 -18.21 -33.53 -27.56
CA GLN A 51 -19.30 -32.65 -27.16
C GLN A 51 -18.93 -31.17 -27.38
N PRO A 52 -19.79 -30.39 -28.06
CA PRO A 52 -19.61 -28.94 -28.24
C PRO A 52 -19.45 -28.15 -26.92
N THR A 53 -19.85 -28.74 -25.79
CA THR A 53 -19.73 -28.19 -24.44
C THR A 53 -18.28 -27.97 -23.98
N LEU A 54 -17.31 -28.68 -24.56
CA LEU A 54 -15.89 -28.57 -24.20
C LEU A 54 -15.20 -27.37 -24.86
N ILE A 55 -15.57 -27.07 -26.12
CA ILE A 55 -14.94 -26.02 -26.92
C ILE A 55 -15.01 -24.66 -26.21
N ARG A 56 -16.13 -24.33 -25.56
CA ARG A 56 -16.25 -23.05 -24.80
C ARG A 56 -15.27 -22.93 -23.64
N PHE A 57 -14.94 -24.04 -22.98
CA PHE A 57 -14.03 -24.04 -21.85
C PHE A 57 -12.58 -23.90 -22.32
N GLU A 58 -12.22 -24.56 -23.42
CA GLU A 58 -10.93 -24.38 -24.09
C GLU A 58 -10.75 -22.94 -24.57
N LEU A 59 -11.77 -22.36 -25.21
CA LEU A 59 -11.76 -20.95 -25.62
C LEU A 59 -11.63 -20.00 -24.42
N LEU A 60 -12.17 -20.36 -23.25
CA LEU A 60 -12.08 -19.53 -22.06
C LEU A 60 -10.67 -19.62 -21.42
N ILE A 61 -10.01 -20.78 -21.48
CA ILE A 61 -8.59 -20.94 -21.14
C ILE A 61 -7.72 -20.11 -22.11
N LEU A 62 -8.02 -20.16 -23.42
CA LEU A 62 -7.34 -19.36 -24.43
C LEU A 62 -7.51 -17.84 -24.16
N ALA A 63 -8.73 -17.40 -23.85
CA ALA A 63 -9.00 -16.00 -23.51
C ALA A 63 -8.25 -15.57 -22.24
N ALA A 64 -8.22 -16.42 -21.20
CA ALA A 64 -7.51 -16.12 -19.96
C ALA A 64 -5.98 -16.06 -20.15
N THR A 65 -5.40 -16.94 -20.98
CA THR A 65 -3.98 -16.89 -21.33
C THR A 65 -3.64 -15.66 -22.19
N LEU A 66 -4.51 -15.31 -23.15
CA LEU A 66 -4.39 -14.08 -23.92
C LEU A 66 -4.45 -12.84 -23.02
N ASN A 67 -5.32 -12.81 -22.01
CA ASN A 67 -5.39 -11.74 -21.02
C ASN A 67 -4.08 -11.57 -20.25
N LEU A 68 -3.45 -12.67 -19.80
CA LEU A 68 -2.15 -12.64 -19.13
C LEU A 68 -1.05 -12.09 -20.06
N TYR A 69 -1.07 -12.48 -21.34
CA TYR A 69 -0.16 -11.96 -22.35
C TYR A 69 -0.36 -10.46 -22.59
N LEU A 70 -1.60 -10.01 -22.77
CA LEU A 70 -1.92 -8.59 -22.97
C LEU A 70 -1.54 -7.74 -21.75
N ASN A 71 -1.69 -8.27 -20.52
CA ASN A 71 -1.25 -7.59 -19.31
C ASN A 71 0.27 -7.42 -19.27
N LYS A 72 1.04 -8.40 -19.76
CA LYS A 72 2.50 -8.26 -19.93
C LYS A 72 2.85 -7.11 -20.88
N HIS A 73 2.03 -6.86 -21.90
CA HIS A 73 2.18 -5.76 -22.86
C HIS A 73 1.49 -4.44 -22.43
N ARG A 74 1.08 -4.32 -21.16
CA ARG A 74 0.51 -3.09 -20.57
C ARG A 74 -0.87 -2.66 -21.11
N TYR A 75 -1.63 -3.56 -21.74
CA TYR A 75 -3.01 -3.28 -22.19
C TYR A 75 -4.05 -3.46 -21.05
N PHE A 76 -3.85 -2.76 -19.93
CA PHE A 76 -4.58 -3.04 -18.68
C PHE A 76 -6.09 -2.87 -18.78
N LEU A 77 -6.55 -1.79 -19.44
CA LEU A 77 -7.98 -1.51 -19.57
C LEU A 77 -8.68 -2.60 -20.38
N THR A 78 -8.09 -2.96 -21.52
CA THR A 78 -8.58 -4.02 -22.40
C THR A 78 -8.66 -5.35 -21.67
N VAL A 79 -7.63 -5.70 -20.89
CA VAL A 79 -7.62 -6.94 -20.10
C VAL A 79 -8.71 -6.95 -19.04
N LYS A 80 -8.95 -5.84 -18.32
CA LYS A 80 -10.04 -5.77 -17.33
C LYS A 80 -11.39 -6.03 -17.97
N ILE A 81 -11.66 -5.39 -19.12
CA ILE A 81 -12.91 -5.57 -19.86
C ILE A 81 -13.02 -7.00 -20.39
N LEU A 82 -11.97 -7.54 -20.99
CA LEU A 82 -11.97 -8.88 -21.57
C LEU A 82 -12.08 -9.97 -20.50
N THR A 83 -11.47 -9.78 -19.32
CA THR A 83 -11.61 -10.69 -18.16
C THR A 83 -13.06 -10.79 -17.69
N LEU A 84 -13.84 -9.70 -17.78
CA LEU A 84 -15.25 -9.69 -17.41
C LEU A 84 -16.17 -10.20 -18.52
N LEU A 85 -15.91 -9.81 -19.78
CA LEU A 85 -16.78 -10.15 -20.90
C LEU A 85 -16.55 -11.57 -21.42
N ALA A 86 -15.33 -12.11 -21.39
CA ALA A 86 -15.03 -13.41 -21.97
C ALA A 86 -15.87 -14.56 -21.34
N PRO A 87 -16.03 -14.66 -20.01
CA PRO A 87 -16.89 -15.68 -19.42
C PRO A 87 -18.36 -15.52 -19.84
N VAL A 88 -18.85 -14.28 -19.95
CA VAL A 88 -20.23 -14.03 -20.39
C VAL A 88 -20.44 -14.46 -21.83
N ILE A 89 -19.54 -14.05 -22.73
CA ILE A 89 -19.65 -14.37 -24.15
C ILE A 89 -19.54 -15.88 -24.36
N LEU A 90 -18.53 -16.52 -23.76
CA LEU A 90 -18.23 -17.94 -24.02
C LEU A 90 -19.11 -18.91 -23.24
N VAL A 91 -19.54 -18.58 -22.02
CA VAL A 91 -20.35 -19.50 -21.20
C VAL A 91 -21.84 -19.24 -21.38
N ILE A 92 -22.25 -18.00 -21.64
CA ILE A 92 -23.66 -17.59 -21.63
C ILE A 92 -24.17 -17.29 -23.03
N ALA A 93 -23.48 -16.47 -23.82
CA ALA A 93 -23.93 -16.12 -25.16
C ALA A 93 -23.69 -17.26 -26.17
N PHE A 94 -22.58 -17.99 -26.05
CA PHE A 94 -22.25 -19.07 -26.99
C PHE A 94 -23.32 -20.17 -27.05
N PRO A 95 -23.84 -20.71 -25.92
CA PRO A 95 -24.94 -21.68 -25.97
C PRO A 95 -26.22 -21.18 -26.64
N LEU A 96 -26.49 -19.86 -26.59
CA LEU A 96 -27.65 -19.25 -27.23
C LEU A 96 -27.52 -19.20 -28.76
N ILE A 97 -26.29 -19.06 -29.26
CA ILE A 97 -26.01 -18.94 -30.71
C ILE A 97 -25.86 -20.32 -31.33
N SER A 98 -25.30 -21.29 -30.60
CA SER A 98 -25.16 -22.65 -31.08
C SER A 98 -26.49 -23.40 -30.91
N ASN A 99 -27.33 -23.41 -31.94
CA ASN A 99 -28.61 -24.17 -31.98
C ASN A 99 -28.47 -25.67 -31.62
N TYR A 100 -27.25 -26.20 -31.59
CA TYR A 100 -26.93 -27.57 -31.24
C TYR A 100 -26.90 -27.86 -29.73
N MET A 101 -27.06 -26.85 -28.87
CA MET A 101 -26.76 -27.00 -27.45
C MET A 101 -28.02 -27.11 -26.59
N TYR A 102 -28.11 -28.22 -25.84
CA TYR A 102 -29.18 -28.46 -24.89
C TYR A 102 -29.13 -27.43 -23.75
N ILE A 103 -30.01 -26.44 -23.80
CA ILE A 103 -30.29 -25.56 -22.65
C ILE A 103 -31.03 -26.41 -21.62
N SER A 104 -30.35 -26.76 -20.52
CA SER A 104 -31.01 -27.47 -19.44
C SER A 104 -31.89 -26.51 -18.64
N PRO A 105 -33.08 -26.92 -18.17
CA PRO A 105 -33.95 -26.06 -17.35
C PRO A 105 -33.24 -25.48 -16.13
N GLY A 106 -32.28 -26.21 -15.57
CA GLY A 106 -31.45 -25.74 -14.47
C GLY A 106 -30.63 -24.48 -14.80
N MET A 107 -30.22 -24.27 -16.05
CA MET A 107 -29.46 -23.08 -16.46
C MET A 107 -30.21 -21.78 -16.22
N LEU A 108 -31.55 -21.79 -16.39
CA LEU A 108 -32.38 -20.61 -16.14
C LEU A 108 -32.31 -20.15 -14.68
N LEU A 109 -32.17 -21.09 -13.74
CA LEU A 109 -32.14 -20.78 -12.32
C LEU A 109 -30.79 -20.17 -11.89
N TRP A 110 -29.65 -20.72 -12.34
CA TRP A 110 -28.34 -20.32 -11.83
C TRP A 110 -27.60 -19.28 -12.69
N MET A 111 -27.93 -19.14 -13.98
CA MET A 111 -27.25 -18.20 -14.89
C MET A 111 -27.36 -16.73 -14.46
N PRO A 112 -28.54 -16.20 -14.07
CA PRO A 112 -28.65 -14.82 -13.64
C PRO A 112 -27.71 -14.49 -12.47
N TYR A 113 -27.56 -15.41 -11.52
CA TYR A 113 -26.64 -15.27 -10.40
C TYR A 113 -25.18 -15.35 -10.82
N SER A 114 -24.82 -16.17 -11.80
CA SER A 114 -23.46 -16.21 -12.34
C SER A 114 -23.07 -14.91 -13.03
N ILE A 115 -23.99 -14.32 -13.80
CA ILE A 115 -23.82 -12.97 -14.38
C ILE A 115 -23.60 -11.95 -13.27
N MET A 116 -24.39 -12.01 -12.18
CA MET A 116 -24.22 -11.12 -11.04
C MET A 116 -22.84 -11.23 -10.40
N VAL A 117 -22.38 -12.47 -10.15
CA VAL A 117 -21.05 -12.76 -9.58
C VAL A 117 -19.94 -12.23 -10.49
N ILE A 118 -20.00 -12.47 -11.80
CA ILE A 118 -19.01 -11.95 -12.74
C ILE A 118 -19.02 -10.42 -12.74
N GLY A 119 -20.20 -9.79 -12.79
CA GLY A 119 -20.33 -8.34 -12.73
C GLY A 119 -19.80 -7.75 -11.41
N SER A 120 -19.89 -8.50 -10.30
CA SER A 120 -19.35 -8.09 -9.00
C SER A 120 -17.82 -7.92 -9.02
N PHE A 121 -17.10 -8.69 -9.86
CA PHE A 121 -15.65 -8.51 -10.03
C PHE A 121 -15.29 -7.17 -10.66
N GLY A 122 -16.23 -6.49 -11.33
CA GLY A 122 -16.05 -5.12 -11.80
C GLY A 122 -15.66 -4.16 -10.66
N PHE A 123 -16.25 -4.31 -9.47
CA PHE A 123 -15.90 -3.47 -8.31
C PHE A 123 -14.46 -3.69 -7.83
N ALA A 124 -13.92 -4.89 -8.04
CA ALA A 124 -12.57 -5.22 -7.62
C ALA A 124 -11.52 -4.80 -8.68
N LEU A 125 -11.86 -4.91 -9.97
CA LEU A 125 -10.97 -4.62 -11.08
C LEU A 125 -10.84 -3.13 -11.41
N PHE A 126 -11.90 -2.34 -11.26
CA PHE A 126 -11.88 -0.91 -11.57
C PHE A 126 -11.56 -0.04 -10.35
N SER A 127 -10.75 0.99 -10.55
CA SER A 127 -10.41 1.98 -9.53
C SER A 127 -11.57 2.94 -9.30
N TYR A 128 -11.87 3.23 -8.01
CA TYR A 128 -12.99 4.12 -7.68
C TYR A 128 -12.66 5.58 -8.02
N GLY A 129 -11.39 5.99 -7.88
CA GLY A 129 -10.96 7.35 -8.16
C GLY A 129 -10.98 7.68 -9.66
N LYS A 130 -10.22 6.92 -10.46
CA LYS A 130 -10.00 7.22 -11.89
C LYS A 130 -11.09 6.66 -12.81
N GLN A 131 -11.63 5.48 -12.51
CA GLN A 131 -12.46 4.70 -13.43
C GLN A 131 -13.91 4.56 -12.96
N ARG A 132 -14.40 5.50 -12.14
CA ARG A 132 -15.75 5.44 -11.53
C ARG A 132 -16.88 5.23 -12.54
N ASN A 133 -16.89 6.00 -13.63
CA ASN A 133 -17.97 5.96 -14.61
C ASN A 133 -17.97 4.65 -15.38
N LEU A 134 -16.78 4.13 -15.73
CA LEU A 134 -16.65 2.85 -16.39
C LEU A 134 -17.09 1.70 -15.47
N MET A 135 -16.70 1.74 -14.19
CA MET A 135 -17.16 0.77 -13.19
C MET A 135 -18.69 0.75 -13.09
N LEU A 136 -19.33 1.92 -13.01
CA LEU A 136 -20.78 2.02 -12.97
C LEU A 136 -21.44 1.52 -14.26
N ALA A 137 -20.89 1.86 -15.43
CA ALA A 137 -21.39 1.38 -16.72
C ALA A 137 -21.33 -0.15 -16.82
N VAL A 138 -20.22 -0.76 -16.38
CA VAL A 138 -20.05 -2.22 -16.34
C VAL A 138 -21.08 -2.84 -15.40
N VAL A 139 -21.24 -2.31 -14.19
CA VAL A 139 -22.21 -2.85 -13.21
C VAL A 139 -23.64 -2.75 -13.72
N LEU A 140 -24.02 -1.63 -14.33
CA LEU A 140 -25.33 -1.45 -14.95
C LEU A 140 -25.54 -2.41 -16.13
N PHE A 141 -24.52 -2.62 -16.95
CA PHE A 141 -24.55 -3.60 -18.03
C PHE A 141 -24.80 -5.02 -17.51
N PHE A 142 -24.09 -5.45 -16.47
CA PHE A 142 -24.28 -6.77 -15.87
C PHE A 142 -25.62 -6.92 -15.14
N ALA A 143 -26.12 -5.86 -14.49
CA ALA A 143 -27.45 -5.85 -13.89
C ALA A 143 -28.54 -6.02 -14.96
N PHE A 144 -28.44 -5.26 -16.05
CA PHE A 144 -29.34 -5.36 -17.19
C PHE A 144 -29.30 -6.74 -17.84
N LEU A 145 -28.10 -7.25 -18.10
CA LEU A 145 -27.90 -8.57 -18.68
C LEU A 145 -28.49 -9.68 -17.79
N SER A 146 -28.28 -9.60 -16.48
CA SER A 146 -28.84 -10.54 -15.50
C SER A 146 -30.37 -10.48 -15.45
N SER A 147 -30.96 -9.30 -15.69
CA SER A 147 -32.42 -9.12 -15.71
C SER A 147 -33.08 -9.71 -16.96
N ILE A 148 -32.38 -9.72 -18.10
CA ILE A 148 -32.92 -10.12 -19.40
C ILE A 148 -32.51 -11.54 -19.83
N CYS A 149 -31.44 -12.10 -19.27
CA CYS A 149 -30.83 -13.31 -19.84
C CYS A 149 -31.82 -14.48 -19.96
N ASP A 150 -32.65 -14.71 -18.96
CA ASP A 150 -33.63 -15.80 -18.96
C ASP A 150 -34.78 -15.58 -19.94
N VAL A 151 -35.26 -14.34 -20.12
CA VAL A 151 -36.20 -14.00 -21.20
C VAL A 151 -35.57 -14.33 -22.55
N ALA A 152 -34.29 -13.99 -22.73
CA ALA A 152 -33.55 -14.33 -23.95
C ALA A 152 -33.40 -15.85 -24.13
N PHE A 153 -33.13 -16.60 -23.04
CA PHE A 153 -33.07 -18.06 -23.09
C PHE A 153 -34.42 -18.68 -23.50
N VAL A 154 -35.52 -18.23 -22.92
CA VAL A 154 -36.87 -18.74 -23.26
C VAL A 154 -37.27 -18.36 -24.70
N ALA A 155 -36.97 -17.13 -25.12
CA ALA A 155 -37.31 -16.66 -26.46
C ALA A 155 -36.50 -17.36 -27.57
N LEU A 156 -35.26 -17.77 -27.27
CA LEU A 156 -34.37 -18.42 -28.23
C LEU A 156 -34.42 -19.96 -28.15
N SER A 157 -35.01 -20.54 -27.10
CA SER A 157 -35.13 -21.99 -26.98
C SER A 157 -36.24 -22.53 -27.88
N GLU A 158 -35.90 -23.40 -28.83
CA GLU A 158 -36.88 -24.09 -29.69
C GLU A 158 -37.75 -25.11 -28.92
N ARG A 159 -37.34 -25.51 -27.71
CA ARG A 159 -38.04 -26.51 -26.90
C ARG A 159 -38.84 -25.84 -25.79
N THR A 160 -40.05 -26.34 -25.57
CA THR A 160 -40.83 -26.04 -24.37
C THR A 160 -40.05 -26.54 -23.16
N LEU A 161 -39.50 -25.62 -22.38
CA LEU A 161 -38.86 -25.94 -21.11
C LEU A 161 -39.97 -26.36 -20.14
N ASP A 162 -39.96 -27.62 -19.69
CA ASP A 162 -40.92 -28.11 -18.71
C ASP A 162 -40.61 -27.48 -17.34
N LEU A 163 -41.16 -26.29 -17.14
CA LEU A 163 -40.96 -25.47 -15.94
C LEU A 163 -42.31 -24.98 -15.44
N ALA A 164 -43.28 -25.88 -15.30
CA ALA A 164 -44.62 -25.57 -14.77
C ALA A 164 -44.57 -24.76 -13.46
N PHE A 165 -43.57 -25.03 -12.61
CA PHE A 165 -43.33 -24.24 -11.39
C PHE A 165 -42.87 -22.81 -11.67
N LEU A 166 -41.95 -22.63 -12.63
CA LEU A 166 -41.43 -21.30 -12.97
C LEU A 166 -42.51 -20.48 -13.65
N GLU A 167 -43.35 -21.07 -14.51
CA GLU A 167 -44.45 -20.36 -15.17
C GLU A 167 -45.45 -19.77 -14.16
N LEU A 168 -45.81 -20.54 -13.13
CA LEU A 168 -46.76 -20.08 -12.10
C LEU A 168 -46.19 -18.95 -11.21
N HIS A 169 -44.87 -18.94 -11.01
CA HIS A 169 -44.20 -18.04 -10.05
C HIS A 169 -43.13 -17.13 -10.66
N TYR A 170 -43.13 -16.98 -12.00
CA TYR A 170 -42.06 -16.28 -12.73
C TYR A 170 -41.90 -14.83 -12.26
N PHE A 171 -43.02 -14.13 -12.06
CA PHE A 171 -43.00 -12.76 -11.58
C PHE A 171 -42.34 -12.63 -10.20
N ASN A 172 -42.70 -13.50 -9.25
CA ASN A 172 -42.12 -13.49 -7.91
C ASN A 172 -40.63 -13.81 -7.94
N TYR A 173 -40.24 -14.81 -8.73
CA TYR A 173 -38.83 -15.15 -8.98
C TYR A 173 -38.06 -13.93 -9.52
N LYS A 174 -38.63 -13.23 -10.51
CA LYS A 174 -38.02 -12.06 -11.13
C LYS A 174 -37.86 -10.89 -10.19
N VAL A 175 -38.87 -10.58 -9.40
CA VAL A 175 -38.82 -9.52 -8.40
C VAL A 175 -37.74 -9.84 -7.36
N ALA A 176 -37.75 -11.07 -6.81
CA ALA A 176 -36.75 -11.50 -5.84
C ALA A 176 -35.32 -11.41 -6.41
N HIS A 177 -35.11 -11.88 -7.64
CA HIS A 177 -33.82 -11.80 -8.32
C HIS A 177 -33.32 -10.35 -8.48
N ASN A 178 -34.14 -9.46 -9.01
CA ASN A 178 -33.76 -8.05 -9.19
C ASN A 178 -33.48 -7.35 -7.84
N VAL A 179 -34.26 -7.67 -6.80
CA VAL A 179 -34.01 -7.16 -5.44
C VAL A 179 -32.65 -7.63 -4.92
N ILE A 180 -32.30 -8.92 -5.08
CA ILE A 180 -30.99 -9.45 -4.70
C ILE A 180 -29.89 -8.77 -5.52
N CYS A 181 -30.08 -8.57 -6.82
CA CYS A 181 -29.13 -7.88 -7.69
C CYS A 181 -28.85 -6.46 -7.22
N ILE A 182 -29.90 -5.68 -6.95
CA ILE A 182 -29.79 -4.31 -6.43
C ILE A 182 -29.06 -4.31 -5.08
N LEU A 183 -29.46 -5.20 -4.17
CA LEU A 183 -28.87 -5.29 -2.83
C LEU A 183 -27.38 -5.62 -2.91
N VAL A 184 -26.96 -6.60 -3.70
CA VAL A 184 -25.55 -6.99 -3.85
C VAL A 184 -24.74 -5.85 -4.44
N TYR A 185 -25.18 -5.25 -5.55
CA TYR A 185 -24.42 -4.17 -6.21
C TYR A 185 -24.40 -2.88 -5.40
N TYR A 186 -25.48 -2.55 -4.71
CA TYR A 186 -25.50 -1.39 -3.81
C TYR A 186 -24.51 -1.57 -2.66
N ASN A 187 -24.51 -2.74 -2.00
CA ASN A 187 -23.57 -3.03 -0.91
C ASN A 187 -22.11 -2.99 -1.38
N LEU A 188 -21.80 -3.59 -2.53
CA LEU A 188 -20.45 -3.56 -3.09
C LEU A 188 -20.01 -2.15 -3.49
N PHE A 189 -20.91 -1.36 -4.09
CA PHE A 189 -20.64 0.04 -4.41
C PHE A 189 -20.36 0.86 -3.15
N PHE A 190 -21.18 0.69 -2.11
CA PHE A 190 -21.02 1.39 -0.84
C PHE A 190 -19.71 1.00 -0.14
N LEU A 191 -19.39 -0.30 -0.08
CA LEU A 191 -18.14 -0.81 0.48
C LEU A 191 -16.92 -0.24 -0.27
N LYS A 192 -16.96 -0.23 -1.61
CA LYS A 192 -15.89 0.35 -2.44
C LYS A 192 -15.71 1.84 -2.17
N ARG A 193 -16.81 2.59 -2.00
CA ARG A 193 -16.80 4.02 -1.66
C ARG A 193 -16.18 4.28 -0.29
N ILE A 194 -16.51 3.47 0.73
CA ILE A 194 -15.91 3.58 2.06
C ILE A 194 -14.41 3.30 1.97
N ASN A 195 -14.02 2.18 1.36
CA ASN A 195 -12.61 1.80 1.24
C ASN A 195 -11.78 2.89 0.56
N TYR A 196 -12.31 3.52 -0.49
CA TYR A 196 -11.63 4.63 -1.16
C TYR A 196 -11.42 5.84 -0.23
N ARG A 197 -12.42 6.20 0.58
CA ARG A 197 -12.30 7.31 1.55
C ARG A 197 -11.29 6.99 2.65
N THR A 198 -11.34 5.78 3.19
CA THR A 198 -10.40 5.33 4.22
C THR A 198 -8.97 5.32 3.70
N GLN A 199 -8.75 4.86 2.45
CA GLN A 199 -7.43 4.91 1.83
C GLN A 199 -6.94 6.35 1.70
N LYS A 200 -7.78 7.28 1.24
CA LYS A 200 -7.41 8.69 1.12
C LYS A 200 -7.03 9.30 2.48
N GLN A 201 -7.81 9.03 3.52
CA GLN A 201 -7.51 9.50 4.88
C GLN A 201 -6.20 8.92 5.42
N LEU A 202 -5.92 7.65 5.11
CA LEU A 202 -4.66 7.00 5.48
C LEU A 202 -3.48 7.66 4.78
N ASP A 203 -3.62 7.97 3.49
CA ASP A 203 -2.57 8.64 2.71
C ASP A 203 -2.31 10.06 3.25
N GLU A 204 -3.37 10.83 3.53
CA GLU A 204 -3.28 12.18 4.16
C GLU A 204 -2.58 12.12 5.54
N LYS A 205 -2.90 11.11 6.37
CA LYS A 205 -2.27 10.92 7.68
C LYS A 205 -0.82 10.48 7.60
N ASN A 206 -0.47 9.65 6.62
CA ASN A 206 0.91 9.25 6.38
C ASN A 206 1.79 10.42 5.94
N GLU A 207 1.24 11.33 5.12
CA GLU A 207 1.93 12.56 4.73
C GLU A 207 2.15 13.49 5.94
N GLU A 208 1.12 13.67 6.79
CA GLU A 208 1.22 14.43 8.04
C GLU A 208 2.29 13.86 8.99
N LEU A 209 2.33 12.53 9.15
CA LEU A 209 3.36 11.85 9.94
C LEU A 209 4.75 12.06 9.37
N LYS A 210 4.90 11.98 8.04
CA LYS A 210 6.18 12.20 7.37
C LYS A 210 6.70 13.62 7.62
N ASN A 211 5.85 14.63 7.43
CA ASN A 211 6.20 16.03 7.66
C ASN A 211 6.55 16.29 9.14
N THR A 212 5.83 15.63 10.06
CA THR A 212 6.12 15.72 11.50
C THR A 212 7.46 15.10 11.85
N ASN A 213 7.79 13.94 11.26
CA ASN A 213 9.09 13.29 11.45
C ASN A 213 10.23 14.17 10.93
N GLU A 214 10.10 14.72 9.72
CA GLU A 214 11.11 15.64 9.15
C GLU A 214 11.33 16.87 10.07
N LEU A 215 10.25 17.45 10.60
CA LEU A 215 10.34 18.56 11.55
C LEU A 215 11.02 18.16 12.87
N LEU A 216 10.75 16.95 13.37
CA LEU A 216 11.37 16.43 14.58
C LEU A 216 12.86 16.19 14.38
N GLU A 217 13.27 15.65 13.23
CA GLU A 217 14.68 15.47 12.87
C GLU A 217 15.43 16.80 12.86
N VAL A 218 14.86 17.84 12.27
CA VAL A 218 15.43 19.20 12.31
C VAL A 218 15.57 19.72 13.74
N LYS A 219 14.55 19.56 14.58
CA LYS A 219 14.61 19.99 16.00
C LYS A 219 15.65 19.21 16.80
N VAL A 220 15.77 17.91 16.55
CA VAL A 220 16.78 17.05 17.18
C VAL A 220 18.18 17.47 16.75
N ALA A 221 18.40 17.75 15.46
CA ALA A 221 19.67 18.25 14.96
C ALA A 221 20.06 19.58 15.63
N GLN A 222 19.13 20.55 15.68
CA GLN A 222 19.36 21.85 16.35
C GLN A 222 19.71 21.71 17.83
N ARG A 223 19.00 20.84 18.56
CA ARG A 223 19.30 20.58 19.98
C ARG A 223 20.64 19.88 20.15
N THR A 224 20.97 18.95 19.27
CA THR A 224 22.24 18.23 19.29
C THR A 224 23.41 19.18 19.05
N GLU A 225 23.30 20.08 18.06
CA GLU A 225 24.29 21.13 17.80
C GLU A 225 24.47 22.05 19.02
N LYS A 226 23.37 22.50 19.64
CA LYS A 226 23.43 23.31 20.87
C LYS A 226 24.12 22.57 22.02
N LEU A 227 23.85 21.27 22.20
CA LEU A 227 24.50 20.44 23.21
C LEU A 227 26.00 20.24 22.93
N VAL A 228 26.36 19.99 21.67
CA VAL A 228 27.76 19.86 21.26
C VAL A 228 28.52 21.16 21.51
N SER A 229 27.95 22.30 21.13
CA SER A 229 28.54 23.62 21.40
C SER A 229 28.76 23.85 22.90
N LYS A 230 27.75 23.54 23.74
CA LYS A 230 27.89 23.62 25.20
C LYS A 230 28.96 22.68 25.76
N ASN A 231 29.04 21.46 25.25
CA ASN A 231 30.02 20.48 25.69
C ASN A 231 31.46 20.93 25.38
N ILE A 232 31.70 21.43 24.16
CA ILE A 232 33.01 22.00 23.77
C ILE A 232 33.42 23.12 24.72
N LYS A 233 32.51 24.06 25.02
CA LYS A 233 32.77 25.16 25.95
C LYS A 233 33.08 24.67 27.38
N MET A 234 32.31 23.70 27.89
CA MET A 234 32.59 23.08 29.20
C MET A 234 33.97 22.43 29.25
N GLN A 235 34.40 21.78 28.17
CA GLN A 235 35.75 21.20 28.06
C GLN A 235 36.84 22.29 28.11
N GLU A 236 36.65 23.41 27.41
CA GLU A 236 37.58 24.55 27.46
C GLU A 236 37.69 25.16 28.86
N LEU A 237 36.56 25.31 29.56
CA LEU A 237 36.52 25.80 30.95
C LEU A 237 37.23 24.83 31.90
N ALA A 238 36.95 23.52 31.78
CA ALA A 238 37.59 22.48 32.58
C ALA A 238 39.12 22.44 32.36
N TYR A 239 39.57 22.58 31.11
CA TYR A 239 40.99 22.66 30.77
C TYR A 239 41.66 23.89 31.38
N THR A 240 41.04 25.07 31.22
CA THR A 240 41.54 26.34 31.75
C THR A 240 41.66 26.30 33.27
N ASN A 241 40.63 25.79 33.96
CA ASN A 241 40.64 25.62 35.40
C ASN A 241 41.74 24.63 35.87
N SER A 242 41.84 23.48 35.20
CA SER A 242 42.79 22.42 35.61
C SER A 242 44.26 22.79 35.34
N HIS A 243 44.57 23.47 34.24
CA HIS A 243 45.96 23.75 33.87
C HIS A 243 46.41 25.14 34.29
N LYS A 244 45.60 26.18 34.01
CA LYS A 244 46.03 27.56 34.25
C LYS A 244 45.84 27.95 35.70
N VAL A 245 44.64 27.73 36.24
CA VAL A 245 44.32 28.12 37.63
C VAL A 245 45.06 27.22 38.62
N ARG A 246 44.84 25.91 38.56
CA ARG A 246 45.48 24.97 39.50
C ARG A 246 47.01 24.95 39.38
N GLY A 247 47.55 25.13 38.18
CA GLY A 247 49.00 25.23 37.96
C GLY A 247 49.62 26.49 38.58
N GLY A 248 48.92 27.64 38.51
CA GLY A 248 49.31 28.85 39.24
C GLY A 248 49.29 28.64 40.76
N ILE A 249 48.21 28.04 41.28
CA ILE A 249 48.06 27.77 42.72
C ILE A 249 49.18 26.85 43.23
N ALA A 250 49.45 25.75 42.53
CA ALA A 250 50.50 24.81 42.92
C ALA A 250 51.91 25.46 42.92
N ARG A 251 52.18 26.37 41.97
CA ARG A 251 53.42 27.16 41.97
C ARG A 251 53.52 28.06 43.19
N ILE A 252 52.46 28.80 43.52
CA ILE A 252 52.39 29.65 44.71
C ILE A 252 52.60 28.82 45.98
N GLU A 253 51.90 27.70 46.12
CA GLU A 253 52.05 26.80 47.28
C GLU A 253 53.48 26.24 47.39
N GLY A 254 54.11 25.89 46.26
CA GLY A 254 55.48 25.42 46.22
C GLY A 254 56.47 26.48 46.71
N LEU A 255 56.40 27.70 46.15
CA LEU A 255 57.24 28.83 46.55
C LEU A 255 57.02 29.21 48.03
N ALA A 256 55.77 29.19 48.50
CA ALA A 256 55.44 29.47 49.90
C ALA A 256 56.01 28.42 50.87
N LYS A 257 56.14 27.16 50.43
CA LYS A 257 56.82 26.12 51.22
C LYS A 257 58.34 26.34 51.28
N ILE A 258 58.96 26.76 50.18
CA ILE A 258 60.40 27.09 50.14
C ILE A 258 60.70 28.25 51.09
N LEU A 259 59.89 29.32 51.06
CA LEU A 259 59.99 30.45 51.99
C LEU A 259 59.97 30.03 53.47
N LYS A 260 59.23 28.97 53.81
CA LYS A 260 59.14 28.45 55.19
C LYS A 260 60.35 27.61 55.62
N MET A 261 61.22 27.18 54.69
CA MET A 261 62.33 26.27 54.95
C MET A 261 63.66 26.96 55.35
N ASN A 262 63.63 28.24 55.77
CA ASN A 262 64.81 29.05 56.17
C ASN A 262 65.85 29.26 55.05
N GLY A 263 65.47 29.95 53.98
CA GLY A 263 66.39 30.45 52.94
C GLY A 263 67.11 31.74 53.35
N GLN A 264 68.26 32.03 52.72
CA GLN A 264 68.94 33.32 52.83
C GLN A 264 68.00 34.47 52.38
N ASP A 265 68.17 35.67 52.92
CA ASP A 265 67.30 36.82 52.63
C ASP A 265 67.09 37.05 51.12
N THR A 266 68.13 36.84 50.30
CA THR A 266 68.07 36.98 48.85
C THR A 266 67.19 35.93 48.14
N GLU A 267 67.07 34.71 48.66
CA GLU A 267 66.17 33.68 48.11
C GLU A 267 64.71 33.95 48.48
N ASN A 268 64.48 34.52 49.66
CA ASN A 268 63.16 34.89 50.14
C ASN A 268 62.56 36.01 49.27
N ASP A 269 63.34 37.04 48.97
CA ASP A 269 62.91 38.14 48.09
C ASP A 269 62.52 37.64 46.69
N PHE A 270 63.33 36.75 46.11
CA PHE A 270 63.01 36.12 44.82
C PHE A 270 61.71 35.30 44.87
N CYS A 271 61.50 34.51 45.93
CA CYS A 271 60.26 33.72 46.08
C CYS A 271 59.03 34.62 46.24
N ILE A 272 59.14 35.71 46.99
CA ILE A 272 58.05 36.69 47.17
C ILE A 272 57.71 37.36 45.83
N GLU A 273 58.72 37.82 45.09
CA GLU A 273 58.52 38.41 43.77
C GLU A 273 57.79 37.44 42.82
N LYS A 274 58.23 36.18 42.77
CA LYS A 274 57.59 35.16 41.92
C LYS A 274 56.19 34.76 42.37
N ILE A 275 55.90 34.80 43.67
CA ILE A 275 54.53 34.59 44.18
C ILE A 275 53.63 35.73 43.72
N ILE A 276 54.06 36.99 43.85
CA ILE A 276 53.29 38.16 43.43
C ILE A 276 52.99 38.07 41.93
N GLU A 277 54.01 37.77 41.11
CA GLU A 277 53.83 37.57 39.66
C GLU A 277 52.80 36.47 39.34
N ASN A 278 52.87 35.32 40.01
CA ASN A 278 51.89 34.23 39.81
C ASN A 278 50.48 34.59 40.29
N VAL A 279 50.34 35.39 41.35
CA VAL A 279 49.05 35.88 41.86
C VAL A 279 48.42 36.84 40.84
N ASP A 280 49.21 37.72 40.25
CA ASP A 280 48.75 38.64 39.19
C ASP A 280 48.31 37.88 37.94
N ASP A 281 49.10 36.90 37.49
CA ASP A 281 48.73 36.00 36.39
C ASP A 281 47.42 35.26 36.68
N LEU A 282 47.26 34.71 37.89
CA LEU A 282 46.02 34.06 38.32
C LEU A 282 44.85 35.01 38.29
N ASN A 283 45.02 36.24 38.77
CA ASN A 283 43.96 37.25 38.77
C ASN A 283 43.51 37.58 37.34
N ILE A 284 44.44 37.68 36.39
CA ILE A 284 44.14 37.84 34.96
C ILE A 284 43.34 36.64 34.45
N ILE A 285 43.82 35.41 34.67
CA ILE A 285 43.15 34.18 34.22
C ILE A 285 41.74 34.09 34.82
N THR A 286 41.56 34.44 36.09
CA THR A 286 40.27 34.35 36.79
C THR A 286 39.28 35.37 36.22
N LYS A 287 39.73 36.60 35.93
CA LYS A 287 38.92 37.62 35.25
C LYS A 287 38.51 37.18 33.85
N GLU A 288 39.42 36.58 33.09
CA GLU A 288 39.09 36.01 31.78
C GLU A 288 38.03 34.90 31.87
N LEU A 289 38.15 34.02 32.86
CA LEU A 289 37.20 32.94 33.12
C LEU A 289 35.82 33.47 33.51
N SER A 290 35.77 34.44 34.44
CA SER A 290 34.54 35.11 34.85
C SER A 290 33.87 35.82 33.67
N LYS A 291 34.66 36.51 32.82
CA LYS A 291 34.13 37.17 31.63
C LYS A 291 33.50 36.16 30.66
N LYS A 292 34.20 35.04 30.39
CA LYS A 292 33.68 33.97 29.52
C LYS A 292 32.39 33.36 30.06
N LEU A 293 32.26 33.17 31.37
CA LEU A 293 31.04 32.65 32.01
C LEU A 293 29.87 33.65 31.94
N TYR A 294 30.12 34.95 32.14
CA TYR A 294 29.09 35.99 32.03
C TYR A 294 28.55 36.18 30.61
N GLU A 295 29.41 36.00 29.61
CA GLU A 295 28.99 36.00 28.21
C GLU A 295 28.12 34.78 27.87
N GLU A 296 28.13 33.70 28.67
CA GLU A 296 27.32 32.49 28.47
C GLU A 296 25.90 32.57 29.07
N GLU A 297 25.68 33.24 30.20
CA GLU A 297 24.34 33.37 30.80
C GLU A 297 23.40 34.28 29.98
N ASN A 298 23.96 35.12 29.12
CA ASN A 298 23.23 36.09 28.32
C ASN A 298 22.89 35.62 26.88
N TYR A 299 23.15 34.35 26.54
CA TYR A 299 22.89 33.73 25.22
C TYR A 299 22.06 32.43 25.34
#